data_AF-A0A7R8WVQ1-F1
#
_entry.id   AF-A0A7R8WVQ1-F1
#
_cell.length_a   1.000
_cell.length_b   1.000
_cell.length_c   1.000
_cell.angle_alpha   90.00
_cell.angle_beta   90.00
_cell.angle_gamma   90.00
#
_symmetry.space_group_name_H-M   'P 1'
#
loop_
_entity.id
_entity.type
_entity.pdbx_description
1 polymer ?
#
loop_
_entity_poly.entity_id
_entity_poly.type
_entity_poly.pdbx_seq_one_letter_code
_entity_poly.pdbx_strand_id
1 'polypeptide(L)'
;MNPLTLLATGLYGKELLNQNGAPLRLVVPWKYGYKSIKSIVKISFTENEPPTSWNRAAANEYGFYSNVNPAVSHPRWSQKRERRIGEFSKRKTELFNGYGEQVAHLYSDMDLKKYF
;
A
#
# COMPACT_ATOMS: atom_id res chain seq x y z
N MET A 1 -15.21 -1.86 4.45
CA MET A 1 -14.88 -1.61 3.02
C MET A 1 -14.65 -0.12 2.82
N ASN A 2 -13.74 0.30 1.94
CA ASN A 2 -13.43 1.72 1.72
C ASN A 2 -13.46 2.05 0.21
N PRO A 3 -14.07 3.18 -0.20
CA PRO A 3 -14.26 3.53 -1.62
C PRO A 3 -12.97 3.84 -2.40
N LEU A 4 -11.85 4.10 -1.72
CA LEU A 4 -10.57 4.40 -2.37
C LEU A 4 -9.81 3.15 -2.83
N THR A 5 -10.24 1.94 -2.45
CA THR A 5 -9.64 0.70 -2.95
C THR A 5 -10.26 0.32 -4.29
N LEU A 6 -9.42 0.17 -5.31
CA LEU A 6 -9.87 0.00 -6.69
C LEU A 6 -9.30 -1.28 -7.30
N LEU A 7 -10.08 -1.91 -8.17
CA LEU A 7 -9.57 -2.86 -9.16
C LEU A 7 -9.30 -2.09 -10.46
N ALA A 8 -8.03 -1.86 -10.76
CA ALA A 8 -7.59 -1.18 -11.97
C ALA A 8 -7.46 -2.17 -13.13
N THR A 9 -8.02 -1.79 -14.28
CA THR A 9 -7.90 -2.48 -15.57
C THR A 9 -7.21 -1.61 -16.64
N GLY A 10 -7.02 -0.32 -16.37
CA GLY A 10 -6.38 0.62 -17.27
C GLY A 10 -5.51 1.67 -16.56
N LEU A 11 -4.68 2.34 -17.35
CA LEU A 11 -3.83 3.45 -16.93
C LEU A 11 -3.71 4.45 -18.10
N TYR A 12 -3.84 5.76 -17.83
CA TYR A 12 -3.80 6.82 -18.84
C TYR A 12 -4.76 6.62 -20.02
N GLY A 13 -6.00 6.19 -19.75
CA GLY A 13 -7.04 5.98 -20.75
C GLY A 13 -6.85 4.75 -21.65
N LYS A 14 -5.87 3.89 -21.35
CA LYS A 14 -5.57 2.66 -22.08
C LYS A 14 -5.62 1.45 -21.13
N GLU A 15 -5.67 0.25 -21.70
CA GLU A 15 -5.53 -0.99 -20.94
C GLU A 15 -4.19 -1.04 -20.18
N LEU A 16 -4.18 -1.74 -19.04
CA LEU A 16 -2.94 -1.95 -18.30
C LEU A 16 -1.92 -2.71 -19.14
N LEU A 17 -0.66 -2.29 -19.05
CA LEU A 17 0.47 -3.04 -19.61
C LEU A 17 0.90 -4.16 -18.65
N ASN A 18 1.49 -5.22 -19.17
CA ASN A 18 1.92 -6.40 -18.39
C ASN A 18 2.83 -6.03 -17.20
N GLN A 19 3.76 -5.09 -17.37
CA GLN A 19 4.63 -4.61 -16.29
C GLN A 19 3.87 -3.94 -15.14
N ASN A 20 2.66 -3.43 -15.40
CA ASN A 20 1.79 -2.86 -14.38
C ASN A 20 0.87 -3.90 -13.74
N GLY A 21 0.84 -5.14 -14.23
CA GLY A 21 0.04 -6.23 -13.67
C GLY A 21 -1.31 -6.43 -14.33
N ALA A 22 -1.37 -6.23 -15.65
CA ALA A 22 -2.52 -6.59 -16.47
C ALA A 22 -2.96 -8.06 -16.26
N PRO A 23 -4.23 -8.39 -16.57
CA PRO A 23 -5.31 -7.47 -16.98
C PRO A 23 -5.98 -6.78 -15.79
N LEU A 24 -5.72 -7.23 -14.57
CA LEU A 24 -6.41 -6.79 -13.36
C LEU A 24 -5.43 -6.62 -12.20
N ARG A 25 -5.40 -5.42 -11.61
CA ARG A 25 -4.52 -5.04 -10.51
C ARG A 25 -5.32 -4.41 -9.35
N LEU A 26 -4.95 -4.73 -8.11
CA LEU A 26 -5.47 -4.00 -6.95
C LEU A 26 -4.70 -2.69 -6.75
N VAL A 27 -5.39 -1.60 -6.41
CA VAL A 27 -4.80 -0.33 -6.01
C VAL A 27 -5.38 0.09 -4.65
N VAL A 28 -4.49 0.28 -3.66
CA VAL A 28 -4.83 0.78 -2.32
C VAL A 28 -3.96 2.00 -2.02
N PRO A 29 -4.45 3.23 -2.23
CA PRO A 29 -3.59 4.40 -2.40
C PRO A 29 -2.89 4.88 -1.12
N TRP A 30 -3.42 4.53 0.06
CA TRP A 30 -2.83 4.94 1.35
C TRP A 30 -1.83 3.93 1.93
N LYS A 31 -1.61 2.81 1.25
CA LYS A 31 -0.71 1.73 1.68
C LYS A 31 0.55 1.68 0.81
N TYR A 32 1.60 1.06 1.34
CA TYR A 32 2.79 0.77 0.53
C TYR A 32 2.46 -0.12 -0.67
N GLY A 33 3.16 0.11 -1.78
CA GLY A 33 2.81 -0.46 -3.08
C GLY A 33 2.77 -2.00 -3.15
N TYR A 34 3.42 -2.70 -2.23
CA TYR A 34 3.39 -4.16 -2.19
C TYR A 34 2.04 -4.75 -1.74
N LYS A 35 1.15 -3.94 -1.17
CA LYS A 35 -0.25 -4.35 -0.90
C LYS A 35 -1.13 -4.31 -2.14
N SER A 36 -0.66 -3.67 -3.22
CA SER A 36 -1.36 -3.54 -4.50
C SER A 36 -0.92 -4.65 -5.47
N ILE A 37 -1.49 -5.84 -5.29
CA ILE A 37 -1.14 -7.07 -6.02
C ILE A 37 -1.41 -6.95 -7.54
N LYS A 38 -0.54 -7.57 -8.35
CA LYS A 38 -0.59 -7.60 -9.82
C LYS A 38 -1.28 -8.88 -10.31
N SER A 39 -1.90 -8.80 -11.49
CA SER A 39 -2.37 -9.96 -12.26
C SER A 39 -3.21 -10.92 -11.42
N ILE A 40 -4.28 -10.37 -10.82
CA ILE A 40 -5.15 -11.12 -9.91
C ILE A 40 -5.91 -12.19 -10.68
N VAL A 41 -5.80 -13.43 -10.22
CA VAL A 41 -6.52 -14.59 -10.77
C VAL A 41 -7.58 -15.16 -9.83
N LYS A 42 -7.50 -14.85 -8.53
CA LYS A 42 -8.42 -15.35 -7.50
C LYS A 42 -8.59 -14.31 -6.40
N ILE A 43 -9.83 -14.12 -5.97
CA ILE A 43 -10.20 -13.37 -4.76
C ILE A 43 -10.93 -14.35 -3.84
N SER A 44 -10.61 -14.33 -2.55
CA SER A 44 -11.23 -15.21 -1.56
C SER A 44 -11.53 -14.40 -0.32
N PHE A 45 -12.73 -14.59 0.21
CA PHE A 45 -13.14 -14.03 1.50
C PHE A 45 -12.86 -15.09 2.56
N THR A 46 -12.07 -14.73 3.56
CA THR A 46 -11.62 -15.63 4.62
C THR A 46 -12.00 -15.05 5.98
N GLU A 47 -12.29 -15.91 6.94
CA GLU A 47 -12.62 -15.50 8.32
C GLU A 47 -11.39 -14.95 9.07
N ASN A 48 -10.21 -15.49 8.74
CA ASN A 48 -8.95 -15.14 9.38
C ASN A 48 -8.05 -14.30 8.47
N GLU A 49 -7.14 -13.54 9.07
CA GLU A 49 -6.13 -12.74 8.37
C GLU A 49 -5.23 -13.64 7.49
N PRO A 50 -5.23 -13.47 6.15
CA PRO A 50 -4.45 -14.33 5.29
C PRO A 50 -2.96 -13.93 5.30
N PRO A 51 -2.04 -14.88 5.06
CA PRO A 51 -0.63 -14.56 4.92
C PRO A 51 -0.38 -13.69 3.69
N THR A 52 0.64 -12.83 3.75
CA THR A 52 1.01 -11.97 2.62
C THR A 52 2.46 -12.22 2.19
N SER A 53 2.75 -12.12 0.88
CA SER A 53 4.04 -12.54 0.33
C SER A 53 5.24 -11.84 0.99
N TRP A 54 5.17 -10.53 1.19
CA TRP A 54 6.24 -9.75 1.81
C TRP A 54 6.38 -9.99 3.30
N ASN A 55 5.25 -10.15 4.03
CA ASN A 55 5.29 -10.50 5.44
C ASN A 55 5.88 -11.91 5.67
N ARG A 56 5.56 -12.89 4.80
CA ARG A 56 6.22 -14.21 4.86
C ARG A 56 7.72 -14.14 4.56
N ALA A 57 8.12 -13.29 3.62
CA ALA A 57 9.51 -13.17 3.21
C ALA A 57 10.38 -12.45 4.26
N ALA A 58 9.85 -11.40 4.91
CA ALA A 58 10.54 -10.64 5.94
C ALA A 58 9.54 -9.98 6.90
N ALA A 59 9.04 -10.78 7.86
CA ALA A 59 8.00 -10.35 8.80
C ALA A 59 8.43 -9.18 9.70
N ASN A 60 9.74 -9.05 9.94
CA ASN A 60 10.35 -7.96 10.69
C ASN A 60 10.41 -6.63 9.91
N GLU A 61 10.16 -6.66 8.60
CA GLU A 61 10.24 -5.50 7.71
C GLU A 61 8.89 -5.07 7.14
N TYR A 62 7.99 -6.02 6.90
CA TYR A 62 6.72 -5.80 6.23
C TYR A 62 5.57 -6.40 7.04
N GLY A 63 4.78 -5.56 7.71
CA GLY A 63 3.58 -6.01 8.42
C GLY A 63 2.36 -6.19 7.51
N PHE A 64 1.23 -6.58 8.10
CA PHE A 64 0.00 -6.84 7.35
C PHE A 64 -0.68 -5.57 6.83
N TYR A 65 -0.83 -4.55 7.69
CA TYR A 65 -1.60 -3.35 7.34
C TYR A 65 -0.84 -2.41 6.41
N SER A 66 0.46 -2.17 6.64
CA SER A 66 1.33 -1.48 5.68
C SER A 66 0.84 -0.09 5.27
N ASN A 67 0.25 0.64 6.21
CA ASN A 67 -0.18 2.01 5.99
C ASN A 67 1.06 2.91 5.81
N VAL A 68 1.04 3.81 4.83
CA VAL A 68 2.16 4.75 4.65
C VAL A 68 2.25 5.63 5.89
N ASN A 69 3.36 5.52 6.62
CA ASN A 69 3.56 6.23 7.88
C ASN A 69 4.98 6.80 7.99
N PRO A 70 5.18 8.13 7.84
CA PRO A 70 6.51 8.72 7.94
C PRO A 70 7.12 8.67 9.34
N ALA A 71 6.31 8.42 10.38
CA ALA A 71 6.79 8.28 11.76
C ALA A 71 7.39 6.89 12.07
N VAL A 72 7.16 5.90 11.20
CA VAL A 72 7.66 4.53 11.37
C VAL A 72 8.65 4.23 10.25
N SER A 73 9.91 3.97 10.61
CA SER A 73 10.94 3.67 9.63
C SER A 73 10.94 2.20 9.26
N HIS A 74 11.35 1.91 8.03
CA HIS A 74 11.73 0.55 7.67
C HIS A 74 13.02 0.18 8.42
N PRO A 75 13.27 -1.09 8.81
CA PRO A 75 14.48 -1.47 9.55
C PRO A 75 15.80 -1.05 8.89
N ARG A 76 15.78 -0.86 7.57
CA ARG A 76 16.95 -0.50 6.75
C ARG A 76 16.97 0.95 6.26
N TRP A 77 15.89 1.72 6.37
CA TRP A 77 15.84 3.12 5.90
C TRP A 77 14.70 3.92 6.51
N SER A 78 14.86 5.24 6.55
CA SER A 78 13.81 6.17 6.98
C SER A 78 12.70 6.30 5.94
N GLN A 79 11.45 6.32 6.41
CA GLN A 79 10.25 6.59 5.62
C GLN A 79 9.80 8.06 5.69
N LYS A 80 10.57 8.94 6.33
CA LYS A 80 10.21 10.36 6.50
C LYS A 80 10.18 11.15 5.18
N ARG A 81 10.93 10.70 4.19
CA ARG A 81 11.08 11.36 2.89
C ARG A 81 11.06 10.36 1.76
N GLU A 82 10.45 10.76 0.65
CA GLU A 82 10.34 9.99 -0.58
C GLU A 82 10.92 10.74 -1.77
N ARG A 83 11.19 10.01 -2.84
CA ARG A 83 11.54 10.58 -4.15
C ARG A 83 10.40 10.27 -5.11
N ARG A 84 9.61 11.29 -5.46
CA ARG A 84 8.59 11.15 -6.48
C ARG A 84 9.28 10.98 -7.84
N ILE A 85 8.86 9.99 -8.62
CA ILE A 85 9.40 9.77 -9.96
C ILE A 85 9.07 10.99 -10.83
N GLY A 86 10.09 11.58 -11.44
CA GLY A 86 9.99 12.84 -12.20
C GLY A 86 10.48 14.08 -11.45
N GLU A 87 10.75 14.00 -10.13
CA GLU A 87 11.31 15.11 -9.34
C GLU A 87 12.80 14.85 -9.03
N PHE A 88 13.62 15.92 -9.05
CA PHE A 88 15.05 15.83 -8.73
C PHE A 88 15.32 15.69 -7.22
N SER A 89 14.55 16.40 -6.40
CA SER A 89 14.73 16.43 -4.95
C SER A 89 13.76 15.49 -4.24
N LYS A 90 14.09 15.12 -2.99
CA LYS A 90 13.18 14.36 -2.13
C LYS A 90 12.15 15.29 -1.49
N ARG A 91 10.93 14.82 -1.28
CA ARG A 91 9.87 15.50 -0.51
C ARG A 91 9.57 14.76 0.79
N LYS A 92 8.81 15.39 1.70
CA LYS A 92 8.31 14.72 2.91
C LYS A 92 7.23 13.73 2.52
N THR A 93 7.25 12.55 3.11
CA THR A 93 6.18 11.55 2.95
C THR A 93 4.99 11.94 3.81
N GLU A 94 3.79 11.86 3.25
CA GLU A 94 2.55 12.19 3.94
C GLU A 94 1.97 10.96 4.65
N LEU A 95 1.39 11.16 5.84
CA LEU A 95 0.68 10.09 6.54
C LEU A 95 -0.50 9.61 5.68
N PHE A 96 -0.69 8.29 5.61
CA PHE A 96 -1.67 7.65 4.73
C PHE A 96 -1.51 8.08 3.26
N ASN A 97 -0.30 8.47 2.85
CA ASN A 97 0.01 8.97 1.51
C ASN A 97 -0.90 10.14 1.08
N GLY A 98 -1.29 10.99 2.04
CA GLY A 98 -2.15 12.16 1.81
C GLY A 98 -3.66 11.88 1.94
N TYR A 99 -4.07 10.63 2.16
CA TYR A 99 -5.50 10.24 2.27
C TYR A 99 -6.01 10.18 3.71
N GLY A 100 -5.40 10.93 4.63
CA GLY A 100 -5.69 10.83 6.06
C GLY A 100 -7.15 11.09 6.40
N GLU A 101 -7.75 12.14 5.85
CA GLU A 101 -9.17 12.49 6.08
C GLU A 101 -10.12 11.37 5.68
N GLN A 102 -9.77 10.59 4.65
CA GLN A 102 -10.62 9.55 4.07
C GLN A 102 -10.43 8.17 4.71
N VAL A 103 -9.32 7.92 5.41
CA VAL A 103 -8.97 6.57 5.88
C VAL A 103 -8.56 6.47 7.35
N ALA A 104 -8.23 7.59 8.03
CA ALA A 104 -7.74 7.54 9.40
C ALA A 104 -8.75 6.89 10.37
N HIS A 105 -10.05 7.13 10.16
CA HIS A 105 -11.14 6.56 10.96
C HIS A 105 -11.18 5.01 10.94
N LEU A 106 -10.59 4.37 9.93
CA LEU A 106 -10.52 2.90 9.86
C LEU A 106 -9.53 2.30 10.85
N TYR A 107 -8.68 3.13 11.46
CA TYR A 107 -7.54 2.72 12.27
C TYR A 107 -7.50 3.44 13.63
N SER A 108 -8.57 4.11 14.05
CA SER A 108 -8.62 4.94 15.27
C SER A 108 -8.23 4.18 16.53
N ASP A 109 -8.60 2.90 16.62
CA ASP A 109 -8.39 2.05 17.80
C ASP A 109 -7.13 1.18 17.68
N MET A 110 -6.27 1.46 16.69
CA MET A 110 -5.07 0.68 16.41
C MET A 110 -3.79 1.44 16.74
N ASP A 111 -2.83 0.72 17.33
CA ASP A 111 -1.45 1.22 17.41
C ASP A 111 -0.76 1.13 16.05
N LEU A 112 -0.75 2.26 15.34
CA LEU A 112 -0.13 2.40 14.02
C LEU A 112 1.40 2.19 14.01
N LYS A 113 2.07 2.21 15.17
CA LYS A 113 3.49 1.86 15.29
C LYS A 113 3.73 0.38 15.50
N LYS A 114 2.73 -0.35 16.01
CA LYS A 114 2.76 -1.81 16.16
C LYS A 114 2.31 -2.51 14.88
N TYR A 115 1.37 -1.91 14.15
CA TYR A 115 0.73 -2.47 12.95
C TYR A 115 1.21 -1.80 11.65
N PHE A 116 2.50 -1.48 11.54
CA PHE A 116 3.07 -0.83 10.36
C PHE A 116 3.29 -1.76 9.16
#